data_AF-A0A7W3Y5N6-F1
#
_entry.id   AF-A0A7W3Y5N6-F1
#
_cell.length_a   1.000
_cell.length_b   1.000
_cell.length_c   1.000
_cell.angle_alpha   90.00
_cell.angle_beta   90.00
_cell.angle_gamma   90.00
#
_symmetry.space_group_name_H-M   'P 1'
#
loop_
_entity.id
_entity.type
_entity.pdbx_description
1 polymer ?
#
loop_
_entity_poly.entity_id
_entity_poly.type
_entity_poly.pdbx_seq_one_letter_code
_entity_poly.pdbx_strand_id
1 'polypeptide(L)' 'LLHARTVIETWRREYNEERPKKVLGGLTPSDYASQLASATIDSGL' A
#
# COMPACT_ATOMS: atom_id res chain seq x y z
N LEU A 1 22.59 -10.05 9.80
CA LEU A 1 21.88 -8.95 9.12
C LEU A 1 20.73 -9.40 8.19
N LEU A 2 20.74 -10.62 7.65
CA LEU A 2 19.66 -11.12 6.77
C LEU A 2 18.29 -11.23 7.47
N HIS A 3 18.27 -11.75 8.70
CA HIS A 3 17.03 -11.98 9.45
C HIS A 3 16.20 -10.70 9.66
N ALA A 4 16.84 -9.61 10.09
CA ALA A 4 16.15 -8.34 10.31
C ALA A 4 15.54 -7.79 9.00
N ARG A 5 16.25 -7.93 7.87
CA ARG A 5 15.73 -7.54 6.56
C ARG A 5 14.48 -8.35 6.20
N THR A 6 14.52 -9.66 6.40
CA THR A 6 13.37 -10.53 6.13
C THR A 6 12.16 -10.12 6.97
N VAL A 7 12.34 -9.90 8.27
CA VAL A 7 11.25 -9.50 9.17
C VAL A 7 10.62 -8.17 8.72
N ILE A 8 11.45 -7.19 8.35
CA ILE A 8 10.96 -5.88 7.89
C ILE A 8 10.20 -6.00 6.58
N GLU A 9 10.71 -6.75 5.60
CA GLU A 9 10.03 -6.92 4.31
C GLU A 9 8.73 -7.70 4.44
N THR A 10 8.67 -8.71 5.31
CA THR A 10 7.43 -9.40 5.63
C THR A 10 6.40 -8.42 6.21
N TRP A 11 6.80 -7.62 7.20
CA TRP A 11 5.92 -6.60 7.78
C TRP A 11 5.45 -5.56 6.76
N ARG A 12 6.34 -5.13 5.87
CA ARG A 12 6.03 -4.17 4.81
C ARG A 12 4.94 -4.71 3.88
N ARG A 13 5.07 -5.97 3.43
CA ARG A 13 4.07 -6.62 2.57
C ARG A 13 2.74 -6.76 3.30
N GLU A 14 2.73 -7.35 4.50
CA GLU A 14 1.48 -7.55 5.25
C GLU A 14 0.73 -6.23 5.45
N TYR A 15 1.44 -5.17 5.80
CA TYR A 15 0.81 -3.88 6.07
C TYR A 15 0.31 -3.20 4.79
N ASN A 16 1.13 -3.19 3.72
CA ASN A 16 0.85 -2.43 2.51
C ASN A 16 -0.06 -3.16 1.51
N GLU A 17 0.01 -4.49 1.47
CA GLU A 17 -0.60 -5.30 0.41
C GLU A 17 -1.73 -6.20 0.91
N GLU A 18 -1.74 -6.58 2.19
CA GLU A 18 -2.69 -7.60 2.68
C GLU A 18 -3.74 -7.05 3.65
N ARG A 19 -3.42 -5.98 4.39
CA ARG A 19 -4.28 -5.48 5.48
C ARG A 19 -5.13 -4.28 5.05
N PRO A 20 -6.42 -4.47 4.74
CA PRO A 20 -7.32 -3.36 4.42
C PRO A 20 -7.48 -2.40 5.60
N LYS A 21 -7.54 -1.10 5.31
CA LYS A 21 -7.66 -0.04 6.32
C LYS A 21 -9.01 0.66 6.21
N LYS A 22 -9.75 0.71 7.32
CA LYS A 22 -11.05 1.42 7.37
C LYS A 22 -10.94 2.88 6.94
N VAL A 23 -9.84 3.57 7.30
CA VAL A 23 -9.59 4.97 6.90
C VAL A 23 -9.41 5.14 5.39
N LEU A 24 -8.99 4.08 4.69
CA LEU A 24 -8.85 4.05 3.23
C LEU A 24 -10.09 3.45 2.56
N GLY A 25 -11.26 3.50 3.21
CA GLY A 25 -12.48 2.90 2.67
C GLY A 25 -12.46 1.37 2.59
N GLY A 26 -11.60 0.71 3.37
CA GLY A 26 -11.41 -0.74 3.31
C GLY A 26 -10.39 -1.20 2.26
N LEU A 27 -9.65 -0.28 1.64
CA LEU A 27 -8.55 -0.60 0.73
C LEU A 27 -7.25 -0.89 1.47
N THR A 28 -6.37 -1.65 0.84
CA THR A 28 -4.97 -1.73 1.29
C THR A 28 -4.24 -0.43 0.92
N PRO A 29 -3.14 -0.07 1.61
CA PRO A 29 -2.34 1.08 1.22
C PRO A 29 -1.89 1.06 -0.25
N SER A 30 -1.55 -0.11 -0.79
CA SER A 30 -1.16 -0.26 -2.19
C SER A 30 -2.31 -0.01 -3.16
N ASP A 31 -3.51 -0.52 -2.86
CA ASP A 31 -4.69 -0.29 -3.70
C ASP A 31 -5.08 1.18 -3.71
N TYR A 32 -5.04 1.84 -2.54
CA TYR A 32 -5.33 3.26 -2.42
C TYR A 32 -4.33 4.12 -3.20
N ALA A 33 -3.03 3.81 -3.13
CA ALA A 33 -2.01 4.50 -3.92
C ALA A 33 -2.23 4.33 -5.42
N SER A 34 -2.65 3.14 -5.85
CA SER A 34 -2.96 2.85 -7.25
C SER A 34 -4.16 3.68 -7.74
N GLN A 35 -5.22 3.77 -6.95
CA GLN A 35 -6.37 4.63 -7.25
C GLN A 35 -5.98 6.11 -7.31
N LEU A 36 -5.16 6.58 -6.37
CA LEU A 36 -4.68 7.96 -6.36
C LEU A 36 -3.83 8.28 -7.60
N ALA A 37 -2.96 7.36 -8.01
CA ALA A 37 -2.17 7.51 -9.23
C ALA A 37 -3.07 7.58 -10.48
N SER A 38 -4.07 6.70 -10.59
CA SER A 38 -5.04 6.74 -11.69
C SER A 38 -5.86 8.04 -11.71
N ALA A 39 -6.33 8.51 -10.54
CA ALA A 39 -7.07 9.76 -10.42
C ALA A 39 -6.21 10.99 -10.76
N THR A 40 -4.92 10.97 -10.39
CA THR A 40 -3.96 12.05 -10.71
C THR A 40 -3.75 12.16 -12.22
N ILE A 41 -3.63 11.03 -12.93
CA ILE A 41 -3.47 10.98 -14.40
C ILE A 41 -4.74 11.52 -15.10
N ASP A 42 -5.92 11.21 -14.58
CA ASP A 42 -7.20 11.66 -15.16
C ASP A 42 -7.48 13.16 -14.89
N SER A 43 -6.85 13.74 -13.86
CA SER A 43 -7.05 15.14 -13.47
C SER A 43 -6.34 16.17 -14.36
N GLY A 44 -5.69 15.75 -15.45
CA GLY A 44 -5.34 16.60 -16.59
C GLY A 44 -4.55 17.88 -16.26
N LEU A 45 -3.39 17.73 -15.60
CA LEU A 45 -2.34 18.75 -15.55
C LEU A 45 -1.13 18.29 -16.36
#